data_AF-A0A915NG65-F1
#
_entry.id   AF-A0A915NG65-F1
#
_cell.length_a   1.000
_cell.length_b   1.000
_cell.length_c   1.000
_cell.angle_alpha   90.00
_cell.angle_beta   90.00
_cell.angle_gamma   90.00
#
_symmetry.space_group_name_H-M   'P 1'
#
loop_
_entity.id
_entity.type
_entity.pdbx_description
1 polymer ?
#
loop_
_entity_poly.entity_id
_entity_poly.type
_entity_poly.pdbx_seq_one_letter_code
_entity_poly.pdbx_strand_id
1 'polypeptide(L)'
;MLETLTAQQPKVALESGIQQVTVVGRSLDKCEEAKKKVLLGIQKSTKRRMSNESLELQQKYIESVIKNLKFVCDLEEANLLSVDMVIEAVVENLKVKQKLFVDLESRVSENCLLVTNTSSFLLEDVSCKMNENRLKNFGGLHFFNP
;
A
#
# COMPACT_ATOMS: atom_id res chain seq x y z
N MET A 1 -1.21 7.41 14.69
CA MET A 1 -1.62 6.11 14.15
C MET A 1 -1.09 6.09 12.73
N LEU A 2 -0.21 5.14 12.37
CA LEU A 2 0.34 5.08 11.02
C LEU A 2 -0.72 4.56 10.04
N GLU A 3 -1.18 5.42 9.12
CA GLU A 3 -2.01 5.03 7.99
C GLU A 3 -1.12 4.86 6.75
N THR A 4 -1.24 3.72 6.03
CA THR A 4 -0.41 3.44 4.85
C THR A 4 -1.26 3.08 3.64
N LEU A 5 -0.99 3.71 2.50
CA LEU A 5 -1.54 3.30 1.21
C LEU A 5 -0.59 2.31 0.53
N THR A 6 -0.97 1.04 0.36
CA THR A 6 -0.07 0.03 -0.22
C THR A 6 -0.71 -0.70 -1.39
N ALA A 7 -0.09 -0.64 -2.57
CA ALA A 7 -0.55 -1.40 -3.73
C ALA A 7 0.06 -2.81 -3.85
N GLN A 8 1.19 -3.11 -3.20
CA GLN A 8 1.96 -4.34 -3.49
C GLN A 8 2.06 -5.37 -2.36
N GLN A 9 2.21 -4.94 -1.09
CA GLN A 9 2.32 -5.88 0.04
C GLN A 9 1.44 -5.50 1.26
N PRO A 10 0.12 -5.32 1.09
CA PRO A 10 -0.78 -4.99 2.21
C PRO A 10 -0.74 -6.04 3.33
N LYS A 11 -0.55 -7.33 2.99
CA LYS A 11 -0.37 -8.40 3.98
C LYS A 11 0.79 -8.12 4.95
N VAL A 12 1.95 -7.70 4.43
CA VAL A 12 3.14 -7.46 5.27
C VAL A 12 2.92 -6.26 6.17
N ALA A 13 2.31 -5.19 5.65
CA ALA A 13 1.93 -4.03 6.45
C ALA A 13 1.00 -4.42 7.61
N LEU A 14 -0.06 -5.17 7.31
CA LEU A 14 -1.04 -5.61 8.31
C LEU A 14 -0.42 -6.54 9.37
N GLU A 15 0.38 -7.52 8.94
CA GLU A 15 1.06 -8.47 9.86
C GLU A 15 2.15 -7.80 10.70
N SER A 16 2.61 -6.61 10.32
CA SER A 16 3.57 -5.79 11.08
C SER A 16 2.90 -4.91 12.14
N GLY A 17 1.57 -4.98 12.26
CA GLY A 17 0.80 -4.21 13.25
C GLY A 17 0.36 -2.82 12.77
N ILE A 18 0.47 -2.52 11.48
CA ILE A 18 -0.08 -1.28 10.91
C ILE A 18 -1.61 -1.33 11.04
N GLN A 19 -2.17 -0.34 11.73
CA GLN A 19 -3.58 -0.33 12.14
C GLN A 19 -4.53 0.07 11.02
N GLN A 20 -4.03 0.74 9.97
CA GLN A 20 -4.84 1.12 8.83
C GLN A 20 -4.02 1.02 7.55
N VAL A 21 -4.39 0.05 6.72
CA VAL A 21 -3.82 -0.17 5.40
C VAL A 21 -4.91 0.01 4.38
N THR A 22 -4.73 0.99 3.50
CA THR A 22 -5.65 1.23 2.39
C THR A 22 -5.01 0.74 1.10
N VAL A 23 -5.74 -0.04 0.31
CA VAL A 23 -5.32 -0.46 -1.03
C VAL A 23 -6.18 0.30 -2.03
N VAL A 24 -5.54 1.12 -2.87
CA VAL A 24 -6.21 1.86 -3.94
C VAL A 24 -6.01 1.14 -5.28
N GLY A 25 -7.11 0.68 -5.86
CA GLY A 25 -7.19 0.12 -7.19
C GLY A 25 -7.58 1.16 -8.25
N ARG A 26 -7.69 0.70 -9.51
CA ARG A 26 -8.16 1.52 -10.65
C ARG A 26 -9.44 0.97 -11.32
N SER A 27 -9.94 -0.17 -10.85
CA SER A 27 -11.20 -0.76 -11.28
C SER A 27 -11.73 -1.72 -10.23
N LEU A 28 -13.06 -1.84 -10.15
CA LEU A 28 -13.74 -2.74 -9.21
C LEU A 28 -13.25 -4.18 -9.33
N ASP A 29 -13.14 -4.70 -10.56
CA ASP A 29 -12.70 -6.08 -10.80
C ASP A 29 -11.30 -6.35 -10.26
N LYS A 30 -10.36 -5.40 -10.48
CA LYS A 30 -8.98 -5.53 -10.00
C LYS A 30 -8.89 -5.38 -8.49
N CYS A 31 -9.72 -4.52 -7.88
CA CYS A 31 -9.82 -4.41 -6.44
C CYS A 31 -10.28 -5.73 -5.81
N GLU A 32 -11.34 -6.34 -6.35
CA GLU A 32 -11.90 -7.60 -5.85
C GLU A 32 -10.91 -8.76 -6.01
N GLU A 33 -10.19 -8.82 -7.13
CA GLU A 33 -9.12 -9.80 -7.32
C GLU A 33 -7.98 -9.61 -6.31
N ALA A 34 -7.52 -8.37 -6.11
CA ALA A 34 -6.48 -8.04 -5.14
C ALA A 34 -6.93 -8.40 -3.71
N LYS A 35 -8.17 -8.04 -3.35
CA LYS A 35 -8.77 -8.38 -2.06
C LYS A 35 -8.77 -9.88 -1.80
N LYS A 36 -9.21 -10.69 -2.75
CA LYS A 36 -9.16 -12.16 -2.64
C LYS A 36 -7.73 -12.67 -2.45
N LYS A 37 -6.76 -12.16 -3.21
CA LYS A 37 -5.34 -12.56 -3.07
C LYS A 37 -4.78 -12.22 -1.69
N VAL A 38 -5.05 -11.04 -1.17
CA VAL A 38 -4.58 -10.60 0.15
C VAL A 38 -5.20 -11.46 1.26
N LEU A 39 -6.51 -11.71 1.20
CA LEU A 39 -7.22 -12.55 2.16
C LEU A 39 -6.68 -13.98 2.17
N LEU A 40 -6.52 -14.61 0.99
CA LEU A 40 -5.92 -15.93 0.87
C LEU A 40 -4.47 -15.96 1.39
N GLY A 41 -3.71 -14.89 1.15
CA GLY A 41 -2.36 -14.73 1.66
C GLY A 41 -2.28 -14.71 3.18
N ILE A 42 -3.16 -13.93 3.83
CA ILE A 42 -3.28 -13.83 5.29
C ILE A 42 -3.73 -15.17 5.89
N GLN A 43 -4.69 -15.85 5.27
CA GLN A 43 -5.14 -17.17 5.73
C GLN A 43 -4.02 -18.21 5.68
N LYS A 44 -3.27 -18.26 4.56
CA LYS A 44 -2.13 -19.17 4.41
C LYS A 44 -1.01 -18.86 5.39
N SER A 45 -0.64 -17.58 5.58
CA SER A 45 0.39 -17.18 6.53
C SER A 45 -0.02 -17.49 7.97
N THR A 46 -1.28 -17.23 8.34
CA THR A 46 -1.81 -17.53 9.68
C THR A 46 -1.75 -19.03 9.96
N LYS A 47 -2.24 -19.88 9.05
CA LYS A 47 -2.16 -21.35 9.20
C LYS A 47 -0.73 -21.85 9.39
N ARG A 48 0.24 -21.21 8.73
CA ARG A 48 1.66 -21.56 8.86
C ARG A 48 2.28 -21.07 10.17
N ARG A 49 1.96 -19.85 10.61
CA ARG A 49 2.56 -19.21 11.80
C ARG A 49 1.91 -19.66 13.11
N MET A 50 0.65 -20.03 13.07
CA MET A 50 -0.17 -20.41 14.22
C MET A 50 -0.60 -21.88 14.13
N SER A 51 0.25 -22.75 13.56
CA SER A 51 -0.08 -24.17 13.34
C SER A 51 -0.42 -24.93 14.62
N ASN A 52 0.10 -24.47 15.76
CA ASN A 52 -0.08 -25.08 17.08
C ASN A 52 -1.26 -24.48 17.85
N GLU A 53 -1.91 -23.44 17.32
CA GLU A 53 -3.03 -22.74 17.94
C GLU A 53 -4.37 -23.30 17.46
N SER A 54 -5.42 -23.13 18.27
CA SER A 54 -6.77 -23.56 17.89
C SER A 54 -7.30 -22.82 16.66
N LEU A 55 -8.22 -23.45 15.92
CA LEU A 55 -8.87 -22.84 14.76
C LEU A 55 -9.61 -21.54 15.13
N GLU A 56 -10.16 -21.46 16.34
CA GLU A 56 -10.83 -20.26 16.86
C GLU A 56 -9.86 -19.09 17.03
N LEU A 57 -8.67 -19.33 17.58
CA LEU A 57 -7.65 -18.30 17.73
C LEU A 57 -7.11 -17.82 16.37
N GLN A 58 -6.92 -18.75 15.43
CA GLN A 58 -6.53 -18.40 14.06
C GLN A 58 -7.57 -17.50 13.39
N GLN A 59 -8.85 -17.85 13.51
CA GLN A 59 -9.95 -17.07 12.93
C GLN A 59 -10.03 -15.67 13.55
N LYS A 60 -9.94 -15.57 14.88
CA LYS A 60 -9.92 -14.29 15.61
C LYS A 60 -8.74 -13.41 15.19
N TYR A 61 -7.56 -14.00 14.98
CA TYR A 61 -6.40 -13.26 14.47
C TYR A 61 -6.68 -12.73 13.06
N ILE A 62 -7.16 -13.56 12.14
CA ILE A 62 -7.48 -13.17 10.76
C ILE A 62 -8.48 -12.00 10.75
N GLU A 63 -9.54 -12.06 11.55
CA GLU A 63 -10.52 -10.97 11.70
C GLU A 63 -9.88 -9.69 12.22
N SER A 64 -8.98 -9.80 13.22
CA SER A 64 -8.24 -8.67 13.78
C SER A 64 -7.28 -8.01 12.81
N VAL A 65 -6.79 -8.75 11.80
CA VAL A 65 -5.92 -8.24 10.74
C VAL A 65 -6.75 -7.61 9.63
N ILE A 66 -7.84 -8.27 9.21
CA ILE A 66 -8.70 -7.79 8.12
C ILE A 66 -9.43 -6.49 8.48
N LYS A 67 -9.80 -6.29 9.75
CA LYS A 67 -10.46 -5.03 10.17
C LYS A 67 -9.63 -3.77 9.87
N ASN A 68 -8.30 -3.92 9.78
CA ASN A 68 -7.36 -2.84 9.50
C ASN A 68 -7.18 -2.60 7.99
N LEU A 69 -7.77 -3.42 7.13
CA LEU A 69 -7.63 -3.39 5.68
C LEU A 69 -8.84 -2.73 5.02
N LYS A 70 -8.61 -1.63 4.30
CA LYS A 70 -9.60 -0.95 3.47
C LYS A 70 -9.23 -1.10 1.98
N PHE A 71 -10.23 -1.27 1.14
CA PHE A 71 -10.08 -1.24 -0.31
C PHE A 71 -10.89 -0.08 -0.87
N VAL A 72 -10.27 0.64 -1.78
CA VAL A 72 -10.87 1.76 -2.50
C VAL A 72 -10.54 1.58 -3.98
N CYS A 73 -11.47 1.87 -4.88
CA CYS A 73 -11.27 1.63 -6.31
C CYS A 73 -11.09 2.90 -7.13
N ASP A 74 -11.10 4.04 -6.46
CA ASP A 74 -10.77 5.35 -6.99
C ASP A 74 -9.79 6.06 -6.03
N LEU A 75 -8.88 6.86 -6.57
CA LEU A 75 -7.99 7.69 -5.77
C LEU A 75 -8.76 8.84 -5.09
N GLU A 76 -9.86 9.31 -5.70
CA GLU A 76 -10.71 10.36 -5.15
C GLU A 76 -11.44 9.94 -3.87
N GLU A 77 -11.81 8.67 -3.79
CA GLU A 77 -12.47 8.09 -2.62
C GLU A 77 -11.48 7.84 -1.46
N ALA A 78 -10.18 7.86 -1.74
CA ALA A 78 -9.16 7.63 -0.73
C ALA A 78 -8.91 8.93 0.06
N ASN A 79 -9.25 8.92 1.36
CA ASN A 79 -8.85 10.00 2.25
C ASN A 79 -7.33 9.92 2.53
N LEU A 80 -6.55 10.63 1.72
CA LEU A 80 -5.09 10.61 1.78
C LEU A 80 -4.47 11.64 2.73
N LEU A 81 -5.27 12.58 3.25
CA LEU A 81 -4.77 13.63 4.15
C LEU A 81 -4.31 13.08 5.51
N SER A 82 -4.91 11.97 5.96
CA SER A 82 -4.54 11.27 7.20
C SER A 82 -3.45 10.21 7.00
N VAL A 83 -2.94 10.03 5.78
CA VAL A 83 -1.97 8.99 5.44
C VAL A 83 -0.55 9.44 5.77
N ASP A 84 0.19 8.61 6.50
CA ASP A 84 1.59 8.86 6.85
C ASP A 84 2.55 8.38 5.76
N MET A 85 2.16 7.36 4.98
CA MET A 85 2.99 6.83 3.89
C MET A 85 2.15 6.29 2.72
N VAL A 86 2.56 6.63 1.50
CA VAL A 86 2.04 6.07 0.25
C VAL A 86 3.13 5.24 -0.42
N ILE A 87 2.82 3.99 -0.76
CA ILE A 87 3.67 3.08 -1.52
C ILE A 87 3.08 2.91 -2.92
N GLU A 88 3.72 3.53 -3.90
CA GLU A 88 3.38 3.45 -5.31
C GLU A 88 3.86 2.12 -5.92
N ALA A 89 2.91 1.36 -6.47
CA ALA A 89 3.19 0.16 -7.27
C ALA A 89 2.22 0.04 -8.46
N VAL A 90 2.18 1.07 -9.29
CA VAL A 90 1.49 1.07 -10.57
C VAL A 90 2.37 0.47 -11.67
N VAL A 91 1.84 0.46 -12.90
CA VAL A 91 2.58 -0.02 -14.08
C VAL A 91 3.92 0.68 -14.21
N GLU A 92 4.97 -0.06 -14.60
CA GLU A 92 6.31 0.48 -14.89
C GLU A 92 6.30 1.32 -16.18
N ASN A 93 5.74 2.52 -16.05
CA ASN A 93 5.71 3.55 -17.07
C ASN A 93 6.05 4.89 -16.41
N LEU A 94 7.17 5.47 -16.81
CA LEU A 94 7.70 6.69 -16.19
C LEU A 94 6.70 7.84 -16.21
N LYS A 95 5.99 8.06 -17.33
CA LYS A 95 5.00 9.14 -17.44
C LYS A 95 3.82 8.94 -16.49
N VAL A 96 3.38 7.69 -16.31
CA VAL A 96 2.29 7.37 -15.38
C VAL A 96 2.73 7.62 -13.94
N LYS A 97 3.94 7.19 -13.55
CA LYS A 97 4.46 7.39 -12.20
C LYS A 97 4.67 8.87 -11.89
N GLN A 98 5.31 9.61 -12.79
CA GLN A 98 5.50 11.05 -12.64
C GLN A 98 4.17 11.78 -12.45
N LYS A 99 3.15 11.46 -13.27
CA LYS A 99 1.82 12.06 -13.14
C LYS A 99 1.21 11.71 -11.78
N LEU A 100 1.28 10.45 -11.37
CA LEU A 100 0.73 10.01 -10.09
C LEU A 100 1.38 10.72 -8.90
N PHE A 101 2.70 10.91 -8.90
CA PHE A 101 3.37 11.61 -7.80
C PHE A 101 2.96 13.08 -7.72
N VAL A 102 2.82 13.78 -8.85
CA VAL A 102 2.29 15.15 -8.89
C VAL A 102 0.85 15.20 -8.35
N ASP A 103 0.00 14.25 -8.76
CA ASP A 103 -1.38 14.19 -8.27
C ASP A 103 -1.43 13.92 -6.75
N LEU A 104 -0.55 13.06 -6.23
CA LEU A 104 -0.47 12.69 -4.82
C LEU A 104 -0.03 13.86 -3.92
N GLU A 105 0.90 14.71 -4.38
CA GLU A 105 1.38 15.86 -3.59
C GLU A 105 0.26 16.79 -3.11
N SER A 106 -0.79 16.92 -3.92
CA SER A 106 -1.96 17.75 -3.60
C SER A 106 -2.97 17.08 -2.66
N ARG A 107 -2.81 15.78 -2.39
CA ARG A 107 -3.79 14.94 -1.68
C ARG A 107 -3.32 14.43 -0.33
N VAL A 108 -2.00 14.42 -0.10
CA VAL A 108 -1.40 13.94 1.14
C VAL A 108 -0.98 15.09 2.05
N SER A 109 -0.78 14.80 3.33
CA SER A 109 -0.20 15.77 4.26
C SER A 109 1.25 16.13 3.89
N GLU A 110 1.73 17.30 4.32
CA GLU A 110 3.11 17.75 4.09
C GLU A 110 4.18 16.75 4.60
N ASN A 111 3.85 16.00 5.65
CA ASN A 111 4.73 15.03 6.29
C ASN A 111 4.60 13.61 5.74
N CYS A 112 3.64 13.37 4.84
CA CYS A 112 3.42 12.04 4.27
C CYS A 112 4.63 11.61 3.42
N LEU A 113 5.12 10.38 3.67
CA LEU A 113 6.16 9.74 2.88
C LEU A 113 5.59 9.24 1.55
N LEU A 114 6.22 9.60 0.45
CA LEU A 114 5.85 9.16 -0.89
C LEU A 114 6.95 8.24 -1.41
N VAL A 115 6.70 6.93 -1.45
CA VAL A 115 7.72 5.96 -1.87
C VAL A 115 7.29 5.15 -3.09
N THR A 116 8.24 4.83 -3.97
CA THR A 116 8.00 4.02 -5.17
C THR A 116 8.60 2.63 -5.03
N ASN A 117 7.88 1.61 -5.53
CA ASN A 117 8.41 0.26 -5.76
C ASN A 117 9.05 0.12 -7.16
N THR A 118 9.47 1.18 -7.83
CA THR A 118 10.11 1.00 -9.14
C THR A 118 11.35 0.11 -9.04
N SER A 119 11.50 -0.80 -10.00
CA SER A 119 12.66 -1.70 -10.12
C SER A 119 13.71 -1.16 -11.09
N SER A 120 13.32 -0.28 -12.00
CA SER A 120 14.08 0.01 -13.23
C SER A 120 14.35 1.49 -13.46
N PHE A 121 13.55 2.39 -12.88
CA PHE A 121 13.74 3.83 -13.05
C PHE A 121 14.60 4.40 -11.93
N LEU A 122 15.40 5.40 -12.27
CA LEU A 122 16.09 6.22 -11.29
C LEU A 122 15.07 7.02 -10.50
N LEU A 123 15.33 7.23 -9.20
CA LEU A 123 14.43 7.99 -8.33
C LEU A 123 14.29 9.42 -8.83
N GLU A 124 15.38 10.01 -9.33
CA GLU A 124 15.43 11.34 -9.92
C GLU A 124 14.50 11.46 -11.13
N ASP A 125 14.43 10.43 -11.97
CA ASP A 125 13.53 10.42 -13.14
C ASP A 125 12.06 10.34 -12.71
N VAL A 126 11.77 9.59 -11.66
CA VAL A 126 10.41 9.46 -11.12
C VAL A 126 9.95 10.76 -10.48
N SER A 127 10.83 11.44 -9.73
CA SER A 127 10.49 12.65 -8.97
C SER A 127 10.74 13.96 -9.71
N CYS A 128 11.21 13.97 -10.96
CA CYS A 128 11.62 15.20 -11.64
C CYS A 128 10.50 16.25 -11.85
N LYS A 129 9.23 15.87 -11.66
CA LYS A 129 8.08 16.77 -11.73
C LYS A 129 7.47 17.11 -10.37
N MET A 130 7.99 16.52 -9.30
CA MET A 130 7.55 16.76 -7.93
C MET A 130 8.00 18.15 -7.47
N ASN A 131 7.28 18.71 -6.51
CA ASN A 131 7.68 19.93 -5.83
C ASN A 131 8.97 19.67 -5.01
N GLU A 132 9.95 20.57 -5.12
CA GLU A 132 11.26 20.40 -4.45
C GLU A 132 11.13 20.18 -2.93
N ASN A 133 10.22 20.91 -2.29
CA ASN A 133 9.92 20.78 -0.86
C ASN A 133 9.40 19.40 -0.45
N ARG A 134 8.89 18.61 -1.40
CA ARG A 134 8.38 17.25 -1.19
C ARG A 134 9.46 16.19 -1.28
N LEU A 135 10.59 16.47 -1.95
CA LEU A 135 11.65 15.49 -2.19
C LEU A 135 12.27 14.95 -0.91
N LYS A 136 12.30 15.74 0.18
CA LYS A 136 12.74 15.28 1.51
C LYS A 136 11.92 14.10 2.08
N ASN A 137 10.69 13.93 1.59
CA ASN A 137 9.75 12.87 1.99
C ASN A 137 9.53 11.86 0.85
N PHE A 138 10.37 11.89 -0.20
CA PHE A 138 10.31 10.96 -1.32
C PHE A 138 11.41 9.90 -1.23
N GLY A 139 11.13 8.67 -1.69
CA GLY A 139 12.16 7.63 -1.72
C GLY A 139 11.77 6.36 -2.46
N GLY A 140 12.72 5.41 -2.51
CA GLY A 140 12.48 4.07 -3.02
C GLY A 140 12.19 3.08 -1.89
N LEU A 141 11.18 2.24 -2.09
CA LEU A 141 10.88 1.10 -1.22
C LEU A 141 10.60 -0.12 -2.11
N HIS A 142 11.68 -0.79 -2.52
CA HIS A 142 11.63 -1.87 -3.49
C HIS A 142 11.48 -3.24 -2.83
N PHE A 143 10.27 -3.80 -2.94
CA PHE A 143 9.91 -5.15 -2.55
C PHE A 143 10.27 -6.16 -3.63
N PHE A 144 10.79 -7.31 -3.21
CA PHE A 144 10.97 -8.47 -4.06
C PHE A 144 9.70 -9.32 -4.07
N ASN A 145 9.34 -9.85 -5.25
CA ASN A 145 8.23 -10.79 -5.36
C ASN A 145 8.66 -12.14 -4.75
N PRO A 146 7.89 -12.71 -3.81
CA PRO A 146 8.18 -14.03 -3.26
C PRO A 146 7.94 -15.16 -4.26
#